data_AF-A0A7T1M996-F1
#
_entry.id   AF-A0A7T1M996-F1
#
_cell.length_a   1.000
_cell.length_b   1.000
_cell.length_c   1.000
_cell.angle_alpha   90.00
_cell.angle_beta   90.00
_cell.angle_gamma   90.00
#
_symmetry.space_group_name_H-M   'P 1'
#
loop_
_entity.id
_entity.type
_entity.pdbx_description
1 polymer ?
#
loop_
_entity_poly.entity_id
_entity_poly.type
_entity_poly.pdbx_seq_one_letter_code
_entity_poly.pdbx_strand_id
1 'polypeptide(L)' 'MSKAQLSAFLIEVEADAALRQRVDSAADASAVAAIALERGHVFSAATLSRHQRG' A
#
# COMPACT_ATOMS: atom_id res chain seq x y z
N MET A 1 -6.26 8.59 -9.87
CA MET A 1 -5.53 7.69 -8.94
C MET A 1 -5.88 6.25 -9.28
N SER A 2 -4.89 5.41 -9.61
CA SER A 2 -5.11 4.10 -10.24
C SER A 2 -5.33 2.99 -9.20
N LYS A 3 -6.53 2.38 -9.19
CA LYS A 3 -6.83 1.17 -8.40
C LYS A 3 -5.90 0.01 -8.74
N ALA A 4 -5.43 -0.07 -9.99
CA ALA A 4 -4.53 -1.12 -10.43
C ALA A 4 -3.17 -1.08 -9.71
N GLN A 5 -2.64 0.11 -9.40
CA GLN A 5 -1.37 0.24 -8.67
C GLN A 5 -1.52 -0.16 -7.20
N LEU A 6 -2.67 0.16 -6.58
CA LEU A 6 -2.95 -0.34 -5.23
C LEU A 6 -3.04 -1.87 -5.22
N SER A 7 -3.77 -2.49 -6.15
CA SER A 7 -3.88 -3.95 -6.22
C SER A 7 -2.53 -4.63 -6.48
N ALA A 8 -1.70 -4.09 -7.37
CA ALA A 8 -0.36 -4.61 -7.63
C ALA A 8 0.53 -4.54 -6.38
N PHE A 9 0.48 -3.42 -5.65
CA PHE A 9 1.20 -3.27 -4.39
C PHE A 9 0.74 -4.29 -3.33
N LEU A 10 -0.57 -4.50 -3.17
CA LEU A 10 -1.08 -5.46 -2.19
C LEU A 10 -0.68 -6.91 -2.51
N ILE A 11 -0.64 -7.28 -3.80
CA ILE A 11 -0.13 -8.59 -4.22
C ILE A 11 1.36 -8.74 -3.86
N GLU A 12 2.16 -7.69 -4.06
CA GLU A 12 3.58 -7.70 -3.68
C GLU A 12 3.74 -7.79 -2.15
N VAL A 13 2.90 -7.07 -1.38
CA VAL A 13 2.86 -7.13 0.08
C VAL A 13 2.50 -8.54 0.57
N GLU A 14 1.56 -9.22 -0.07
CA GLU A 14 1.21 -10.61 0.27
C GLU A 14 2.34 -11.59 -0.06
N ALA A 15 3.09 -11.34 -1.13
CA ALA A 15 4.20 -12.18 -1.56
C ALA A 15 5.51 -11.95 -0.79
N ASP A 16 5.71 -10.77 -0.19
CA ASP A 16 6.92 -10.37 0.54
C ASP A 16 6.61 -10.14 2.03
N ALA A 17 6.99 -11.10 2.87
CA ALA A 17 6.78 -11.04 4.32
C ALA A 17 7.48 -9.85 5.00
N ALA A 18 8.64 -9.42 4.49
CA ALA A 18 9.35 -8.26 5.03
C ALA A 18 8.62 -6.97 4.66
N LEU A 19 8.11 -6.86 3.44
CA LEU A 19 7.28 -5.74 3.01
C LEU A 19 5.97 -5.68 3.81
N ARG A 20 5.33 -6.84 4.04
CA ARG A 20 4.15 -6.95 4.89
C ARG A 20 4.39 -6.45 6.30
N GLN A 21 5.45 -6.89 6.95
CA GLN A 21 5.78 -6.40 8.30
C GLN A 21 6.01 -4.89 8.32
N ARG A 22 6.60 -4.33 7.25
CA ARG A 22 6.83 -2.89 7.09
C ARG A 22 5.52 -2.11 6.93
N VAL A 23 4.58 -2.64 6.14
CA VAL A 23 3.23 -2.08 5.97
C VAL A 23 2.40 -2.20 7.24
N ASP A 24 2.46 -3.33 7.94
CA ASP A 24 1.76 -3.56 9.21
C ASP A 24 2.29 -2.66 10.34
N SER A 25 3.58 -2.29 10.28
CA SER A 25 4.20 -1.34 11.22
C SER A 25 3.95 0.13 10.86
N ALA A 26 3.31 0.41 9.73
CA ALA A 26 3.05 1.77 9.28
C ALA A 26 1.94 2.40 10.14
N ALA A 27 2.17 3.62 10.64
CA ALA A 27 1.24 4.29 11.55
C ALA A 27 -0.08 4.71 10.89
N ASP A 28 -0.06 5.02 9.59
CA ASP A 28 -1.24 5.47 8.86
C ASP A 28 -1.17 5.14 7.36
N ALA A 29 -2.26 5.41 6.65
CA ALA A 29 -2.38 5.18 5.22
C ALA A 29 -1.41 6.02 4.36
N SER A 30 -0.89 7.14 4.89
CA SER A 30 0.10 7.97 4.21
C SER A 30 1.49 7.33 4.28
N ALA A 31 1.84 6.74 5.42
CA ALA A 31 3.06 5.95 5.58
C ALA A 31 3.06 4.73 4.64
N VAL A 32 1.93 4.02 4.51
CA VAL A 32 1.79 2.91 3.54
C VAL A 32 1.96 3.41 2.10
N ALA A 33 1.37 4.56 1.75
CA ALA A 33 1.54 5.15 0.42
C ALA A 33 3.00 5.56 0.12
N ALA A 34 3.76 5.99 1.14
CA ALA A 34 5.19 6.28 1.01
C ALA A 34 6.00 4.99 0.76
N ILE A 35 5.71 3.91 1.48
CA ILE A 35 6.35 2.60 1.26
C ILE A 35 6.06 2.09 -0.16
N ALA A 36 4.82 2.25 -0.63
CA ALA A 36 4.44 1.89 -1.99
C ALA A 36 5.20 2.71 -3.04
N LEU A 37 5.40 4.01 -2.79
CA LEU A 37 6.15 4.88 -3.68
C LEU A 37 7.62 4.45 -3.80
N GLU A 38 8.26 4.01 -2.72
CA GLU A 38 9.62 3.44 -2.73
C GLU A 38 9.72 2.20 -3.64
N ARG A 39 8.62 1.44 -3.76
CA ARG A 39 8.50 0.25 -4.63
C ARG A 39 8.05 0.59 -6.06
N GLY A 40 7.79 1.87 -6.37
CA GLY A 40 7.33 2.32 -7.69
C GLY A 40 5.81 2.28 -7.88
N HIS A 41 5.05 2.01 -6.82
CA HIS A 41 3.58 2.05 -6.84
C HIS A 41 3.08 3.42 -6.37
N VAL A 42 2.23 4.05 -7.18
CA VAL A 42 1.69 5.39 -6.96
C VAL A 42 0.18 5.31 -6.72
N PHE A 43 -0.21 5.45 -5.45
CA PHE A 43 -1.60 5.65 -5.04
C PHE A 43 -1.67 6.62 -3.85
N SER A 44 -2.86 7.14 -3.57
CA SER A 44 -3.07 8.04 -2.44
C SER A 44 -3.52 7.27 -1.20
N ALA A 45 -3.21 7.81 -0.02
CA ALA A 45 -3.76 7.35 1.25
C ALA A 45 -5.30 7.22 1.19
N ALA A 46 -6.00 8.17 0.56
CA ALA A 46 -7.45 8.10 0.36
C ALA A 46 -7.91 6.87 -0.44
N THR A 47 -7.11 6.41 -1.41
CA THR A 47 -7.39 5.20 -2.20
C THR A 47 -7.28 3.96 -1.31
N LEU A 48 -6.23 3.88 -0.48
CA LEU A 48 -6.03 2.81 0.49
C LEU A 48 -7.14 2.80 1.55
N SER A 49 -7.45 3.95 2.16
CA SER A 49 -8.53 4.05 3.16
C SER A 49 -9.91 3.75 2.57
N ARG A 50 -10.14 3.95 1.27
CA ARG A 50 -11.37 3.52 0.61
C ARG A 50 -11.39 2.01 0.41
N HIS A 51 -10.25 1.39 0.12
CA HIS A 51 -10.13 -0.05 -0.03
C HIS A 51 -10.29 -0.79 1.30
N GLN A 52 -9.73 -0.27 2.39
CA GLN A 52 -9.86 -0.86 3.73
C GLN A 52 -11.28 -0.77 4.33
N ARG A 53 -12.08 0.20 3.86
CA ARG A 53 -13.48 0.37 4.28
C ARG A 53 -14.48 -0.41 3.43
N GLY A 54 -14.04 -0.96 2.30
CA GLY A 54 -14.88 -1.58 1.29
C GLY A 54 -14.88 -3.10 1.37
#